data_AF-A0A940U953-F1
#
_entry.id   AF-A0A940U953-F1
#
_cell.length_a   1.000
_cell.length_b   1.000
_cell.length_c   1.000
_cell.angle_alpha   90.00
_cell.angle_beta   90.00
_cell.angle_gamma   90.00
#
_symmetry.space_group_name_H-M   'P 1'
#
loop_
_entity.id
_entity.type
_entity.pdbx_description
1 polymer ?
#
loop_
_entity_poly.entity_id
_entity_poly.type
_entity_poly.pdbx_seq_one_letter_code
_entity_poly.pdbx_strand_id
1 'polypeptide(L)'
;MFLPTVRETPSDAEIASHKLMIRAGMIRKLATGVYSVLPLGYRVVKKVEEIIREEMDRAGAQEVYLPAVQPAELWQESGRWKMYGKELLRFKDRHNRECCIGPTHEEVITDLVRNEIKTYRQLPRNLYQIQTKFRDEIRPRFGVMRCREFDMKDAYSFDIDSEGADISYQKMYDAYSRIFSRLGLKFRAVEADTGNIGGSFSHEFMVIADTGEDMLIFCTKCDYAANLEKAEVAKPEKKAVDPSAFLPLEMVHTPNVRTIEEVSRFLKVKPERIVKTLIFQADGKPVAVLIRGDEEVNEAKLRSFLKCDMLEMATDDIVLEVTGSPKGFAGAIGVKADIYSDYS
;
A
#
# COMPACT_ATOMS: atom_id res chain seq x y z
N MET A 1 -11.57 -34.47 -17.34
CA MET A 1 -11.25 -33.19 -16.67
C MET A 1 -11.42 -32.07 -17.69
N PHE A 2 -12.20 -31.03 -17.40
CA PHE A 2 -12.33 -29.87 -18.29
C PHE A 2 -11.01 -29.08 -18.28
N LEU A 3 -10.25 -29.16 -19.38
CA LEU A 3 -8.89 -28.61 -19.49
C LEU A 3 -8.68 -27.99 -20.89
N PRO A 4 -9.29 -26.84 -21.19
CA PRO A 4 -9.30 -26.26 -22.53
C PRO A 4 -7.97 -25.54 -22.81
N THR A 5 -6.87 -26.26 -23.03
CA THR A 5 -5.56 -25.66 -23.34
C THR A 5 -5.58 -24.83 -24.62
N VAL A 6 -4.80 -23.75 -24.68
CA VAL A 6 -4.70 -22.89 -25.89
C VAL A 6 -3.25 -22.74 -26.36
N ARG A 7 -3.06 -22.69 -27.68
CA ARG A 7 -1.75 -22.49 -28.31
C ARG A 7 -1.33 -21.03 -28.28
N GLU A 8 -2.24 -20.16 -28.67
CA GLU A 8 -2.06 -18.71 -28.68
C GLU A 8 -2.54 -18.10 -27.37
N THR A 9 -1.83 -17.08 -26.90
CA THR A 9 -2.20 -16.36 -25.69
C THR A 9 -2.85 -15.04 -26.07
N PRO A 10 -3.92 -14.62 -25.38
CA PRO A 10 -4.49 -13.30 -25.57
C PRO A 10 -3.45 -12.18 -25.45
N SER A 11 -3.61 -11.11 -26.24
CA SER A 11 -2.70 -9.96 -26.25
C SER A 11 -2.73 -9.16 -24.94
N ASP A 12 -3.81 -9.25 -24.16
CA ASP A 12 -3.97 -8.62 -22.85
C ASP A 12 -3.29 -9.41 -21.71
N ALA A 13 -2.69 -10.56 -22.00
CA ALA A 13 -1.82 -11.25 -21.05
C ALA A 13 -0.38 -10.77 -21.20
N GLU A 14 0.10 -9.96 -20.26
CA GLU A 14 1.43 -9.36 -20.33
C GLU A 14 2.53 -10.24 -19.69
N ILE A 15 2.28 -10.72 -18.46
CA ILE A 15 3.27 -11.46 -17.68
C ILE A 15 3.24 -12.98 -17.91
N ALA A 16 4.37 -13.64 -17.66
CA ALA A 16 4.54 -15.07 -17.92
C ALA A 16 3.53 -15.95 -17.16
N SER A 17 3.27 -15.68 -15.87
CA SER A 17 2.32 -16.46 -15.07
C SER A 17 0.91 -16.41 -15.66
N HIS A 18 0.40 -15.22 -15.98
CA HIS A 18 -0.91 -15.02 -16.61
C HIS A 18 -1.01 -15.75 -17.95
N LYS A 19 0.02 -15.63 -18.80
CA LYS A 19 0.10 -16.32 -20.09
C LYS A 19 0.04 -17.84 -19.92
N LEU A 20 0.85 -18.39 -19.01
CA LEU A 20 0.95 -19.83 -18.77
C LEU A 20 -0.34 -20.39 -18.14
N MET A 21 -0.95 -19.70 -17.18
CA MET A 21 -2.21 -20.13 -16.57
C MET A 21 -3.36 -20.18 -17.60
N ILE A 22 -3.41 -19.24 -18.55
CA ILE A 22 -4.37 -19.29 -19.65
C ILE A 22 -4.09 -20.49 -20.57
N ARG A 23 -2.84 -20.64 -21.01
CA ARG A 23 -2.43 -21.72 -21.94
C ARG A 23 -2.63 -23.11 -21.37
N ALA A 24 -2.36 -23.30 -20.08
CA ALA A 24 -2.57 -24.54 -19.36
C ALA A 24 -4.05 -24.82 -19.03
N GLY A 25 -4.97 -23.90 -19.35
CA GLY A 25 -6.39 -24.06 -19.05
C GLY A 25 -6.68 -24.03 -17.54
N MET A 26 -5.94 -23.22 -16.78
CA MET A 26 -6.14 -23.04 -15.33
C MET A 26 -7.15 -21.94 -15.00
N ILE A 27 -7.20 -20.88 -15.79
CA ILE A 27 -8.11 -19.73 -15.59
C ILE A 27 -8.69 -19.25 -16.92
N ARG A 28 -9.88 -18.62 -16.88
CA ARG A 28 -10.49 -17.92 -18.02
C ARG A 28 -11.02 -16.57 -17.57
N LYS A 29 -10.76 -15.53 -18.36
CA LYS A 29 -11.29 -14.20 -18.11
C LYS A 29 -12.81 -14.21 -18.31
N LEU A 30 -13.56 -13.81 -17.29
CA LEU A 30 -15.00 -13.61 -17.35
C LEU A 30 -15.33 -12.14 -17.63
N ALA A 31 -14.64 -11.23 -16.94
CA ALA A 31 -14.68 -9.79 -17.16
C ALA A 31 -13.30 -9.18 -16.86
N THR A 32 -13.12 -7.87 -17.06
CA THR A 32 -11.87 -7.20 -16.67
C THR A 32 -11.63 -7.35 -15.17
N GLY A 33 -10.51 -7.97 -14.81
CA GLY A 33 -10.17 -8.29 -13.43
C GLY A 33 -11.05 -9.35 -12.77
N VAL A 34 -11.78 -10.18 -13.51
CA VAL A 34 -12.62 -11.24 -12.94
C VAL A 34 -12.37 -12.53 -13.72
N TYR A 35 -11.99 -13.60 -13.02
CA TYR A 35 -11.51 -14.84 -13.62
C TYR A 35 -12.26 -16.06 -13.10
N SER A 36 -12.69 -16.94 -14.01
CA SER A 36 -13.13 -18.28 -13.67
C SER A 36 -11.90 -19.18 -13.47
N VAL A 37 -11.78 -19.78 -12.29
CA VAL A 37 -10.74 -20.79 -12.00
C VAL A 37 -11.24 -22.17 -12.46
N LEU A 38 -10.54 -22.77 -13.41
CA LEU A 38 -10.88 -24.05 -14.02
C LEU A 38 -10.37 -25.24 -13.19
N PRO A 39 -10.78 -26.50 -13.45
CA PRO A 39 -10.48 -27.64 -12.57
C PRO A 39 -9.00 -27.82 -12.20
N LEU A 40 -8.06 -27.61 -13.13
CA LEU A 40 -6.63 -27.69 -12.81
C LEU A 40 -6.18 -26.55 -11.88
N GLY A 41 -6.60 -25.32 -12.17
CA GLY A 41 -6.33 -24.16 -11.32
C GLY A 41 -6.94 -24.33 -9.93
N TYR A 42 -8.17 -24.82 -9.86
CA TYR A 42 -8.89 -24.96 -8.61
C TYR A 42 -8.29 -26.06 -7.72
N ARG A 43 -7.72 -27.12 -8.31
CA ARG A 43 -6.92 -28.10 -7.55
C ARG A 43 -5.66 -27.48 -6.93
N VAL A 44 -5.04 -26.50 -7.60
CA VAL A 44 -3.90 -25.77 -7.05
C VAL A 44 -4.35 -24.84 -5.93
N VAL A 45 -5.43 -24.08 -6.13
CA VAL A 45 -6.03 -23.23 -5.09
C VAL A 45 -6.29 -24.04 -3.82
N LYS A 46 -6.98 -25.18 -3.92
CA LYS A 46 -7.24 -26.05 -2.75
C LYS A 46 -5.98 -26.54 -2.04
N LYS A 47 -4.89 -26.81 -2.77
CA LYS A 47 -3.61 -27.21 -2.16
C LYS A 47 -2.96 -26.05 -1.41
N VAL A 48 -3.03 -24.85 -1.96
CA VAL A 48 -2.53 -23.63 -1.30
C VAL A 48 -3.34 -23.36 -0.04
N GLU A 49 -4.68 -23.42 -0.13
CA GLU A 49 -5.55 -23.24 1.03
C GLU A 49 -5.27 -24.28 2.12
N GLU A 50 -5.06 -25.55 1.78
CA GLU A 50 -4.75 -26.59 2.76
C GLU A 50 -3.46 -26.28 3.54
N ILE A 51 -2.39 -25.87 2.84
CA ILE A 51 -1.13 -25.46 3.47
C ILE A 51 -1.36 -24.27 4.41
N ILE A 52 -2.18 -23.31 3.98
CA ILE A 52 -2.54 -22.16 4.80
C ILE A 52 -3.28 -22.61 6.06
N ARG A 53 -4.34 -23.43 5.93
CA ARG A 53 -5.12 -23.93 7.08
C ARG A 53 -4.24 -24.66 8.08
N GLU A 54 -3.42 -25.60 7.62
CA GLU A 54 -2.53 -26.37 8.49
C GLU A 54 -1.57 -25.47 9.31
N GLU A 55 -1.04 -24.39 8.71
CA GLU A 55 -0.12 -23.48 9.42
C GLU A 55 -0.84 -22.44 10.29
N MET A 56 -2.06 -22.04 9.93
CA MET A 56 -2.92 -21.19 10.76
C MET A 56 -3.42 -21.95 11.99
N ASP A 57 -3.86 -23.20 11.83
CA ASP A 57 -4.26 -24.10 12.91
C ASP A 57 -3.08 -24.38 13.86
N ARG A 58 -1.88 -24.62 13.30
CA ARG A 58 -0.64 -24.75 14.09
C ARG A 58 -0.35 -23.50 14.92
N ALA A 59 -0.67 -22.31 14.42
CA ALA A 59 -0.51 -21.05 15.14
C ALA A 59 -1.63 -20.79 16.17
N GLY A 60 -2.62 -21.67 16.26
CA GLY A 60 -3.77 -21.55 17.17
C GLY A 60 -4.83 -20.57 16.67
N ALA A 61 -4.82 -20.22 15.38
CA ALA A 61 -5.88 -19.43 14.76
C ALA A 61 -7.09 -20.32 14.45
N GLN A 62 -8.29 -19.75 14.47
CA GLN A 62 -9.54 -20.49 14.27
C GLN A 62 -10.25 -19.99 13.00
N GLU A 63 -10.56 -20.91 12.08
CA GLU A 63 -11.24 -20.56 10.84
C GLU A 63 -12.71 -20.19 11.09
N VAL A 64 -13.12 -19.04 10.57
CA VAL A 64 -14.50 -18.56 10.49
C VAL A 64 -14.84 -18.30 9.02
N TYR A 65 -16.12 -18.13 8.72
CA TYR A 65 -16.56 -17.79 7.35
C TYR A 65 -17.52 -16.60 7.41
N LEU A 66 -17.02 -15.42 7.06
CA LEU A 66 -17.78 -14.18 7.18
C LEU A 66 -18.48 -13.81 5.85
N PRO A 67 -19.62 -13.11 5.92
CA PRO A 67 -20.33 -12.67 4.72
C PRO A 67 -19.49 -11.76 3.82
N ALA A 68 -19.60 -11.95 2.50
CA ALA A 68 -19.03 -11.02 1.52
C ALA A 68 -19.82 -9.71 1.45
N VAL A 69 -21.15 -9.80 1.58
CA VAL A 69 -22.04 -8.63 1.64
C VAL A 69 -22.01 -8.05 3.03
N GLN A 70 -21.66 -6.78 3.15
CA GLN A 70 -21.49 -6.09 4.42
C GLN A 70 -22.38 -4.84 4.47
N PRO A 71 -23.10 -4.60 5.57
CA PRO A 71 -23.94 -3.41 5.75
C PRO A 71 -23.07 -2.15 5.83
N ALA A 72 -23.53 -1.06 5.22
CA ALA A 72 -22.79 0.21 5.20
C ALA A 72 -22.56 0.80 6.59
N GLU A 73 -23.47 0.53 7.53
CA GLU A 73 -23.44 1.04 8.90
C GLU A 73 -22.12 0.67 9.61
N LEU A 74 -21.64 -0.56 9.45
CA LEU A 74 -20.37 -1.01 10.06
C LEU A 74 -19.16 -0.21 9.52
N TRP A 75 -19.16 0.09 8.23
CA TRP A 75 -18.11 0.90 7.58
C TRP A 75 -18.23 2.38 7.90
N GLN A 76 -19.44 2.85 8.21
CA GLN A 76 -19.67 4.22 8.66
C GLN A 76 -19.17 4.41 10.09
N GLU A 77 -19.35 3.42 10.96
CA GLU A 77 -18.80 3.41 12.33
C GLU A 77 -17.27 3.55 12.33
N SER A 78 -16.57 2.86 11.41
CA SER A 78 -15.11 2.99 11.27
C SER A 78 -14.67 4.23 10.48
N GLY A 79 -15.60 4.96 9.86
CA GLY A 79 -15.32 6.05 8.92
C GLY A 79 -14.80 5.61 7.55
N ARG A 80 -14.44 4.33 7.38
CA ARG A 80 -13.86 3.81 6.13
C ARG A 80 -14.86 3.78 4.97
N TRP A 81 -16.16 3.87 5.23
CA TRP A 81 -17.18 4.01 4.18
C TRP A 81 -16.89 5.15 3.20
N LYS A 82 -16.35 6.29 3.69
CA LYS A 82 -15.95 7.42 2.83
C LYS A 82 -14.47 7.32 2.43
N MET A 83 -13.60 7.03 3.40
CA MET A 83 -12.13 7.05 3.21
C MET A 83 -11.63 6.01 2.21
N TYR A 84 -12.28 4.84 2.09
CA TYR A 84 -11.85 3.79 1.16
C TYR A 84 -11.99 4.20 -0.32
N GLY A 85 -12.73 5.27 -0.62
CA GLY A 85 -12.81 5.80 -1.97
C GLY A 85 -13.56 4.90 -2.95
N LYS A 86 -13.14 4.95 -4.22
CA LYS A 86 -13.85 4.30 -5.35
C LYS A 86 -13.60 2.79 -5.46
N GLU A 87 -12.58 2.28 -4.77
CA GLU A 87 -12.28 0.85 -4.76
C GLU A 87 -13.31 0.03 -3.97
N LEU A 88 -14.04 0.67 -3.06
CA LEU A 88 -15.14 0.03 -2.33
C LEU A 88 -16.37 -0.08 -3.23
N LEU A 89 -16.71 -1.30 -3.65
CA LEU A 89 -17.89 -1.58 -4.44
C LEU A 89 -19.15 -1.45 -3.57
N ARG A 90 -19.87 -0.34 -3.74
CA ARG A 90 -21.11 -0.03 -3.02
C ARG A 90 -22.33 -0.36 -3.87
N PHE A 91 -23.38 -0.89 -3.26
CA PHE A 91 -24.65 -1.17 -3.93
C PHE A 91 -25.82 -1.01 -2.97
N LYS A 92 -27.04 -1.03 -3.51
CA LYS A 92 -28.28 -1.01 -2.73
C LYS A 92 -29.05 -2.32 -2.93
N ASP A 93 -29.59 -2.84 -1.84
CA ASP A 93 -30.51 -3.98 -1.92
C ASP A 93 -31.90 -3.53 -2.44
N ARG A 94 -32.82 -4.49 -2.58
CA ARG A 94 -34.20 -4.22 -3.03
C ARG A 94 -35.03 -3.31 -2.10
N HIS A 95 -34.54 -3.07 -0.89
CA HIS A 95 -35.15 -2.20 0.13
C HIS A 95 -34.39 -0.88 0.27
N ASN A 96 -33.50 -0.55 -0.66
CA ASN A 96 -32.65 0.64 -0.67
C ASN A 96 -31.65 0.72 0.50
N ARG A 97 -31.31 -0.41 1.14
CA ARG A 97 -30.26 -0.45 2.17
C ARG A 97 -28.91 -0.41 1.50
N GLU A 98 -28.00 0.39 2.05
CA GLU A 98 -26.65 0.53 1.52
C GLU A 98 -25.77 -0.62 2.01
N CYS A 99 -25.09 -1.26 1.07
CA CYS A 99 -24.18 -2.38 1.33
C CYS A 99 -22.91 -2.20 0.50
N CYS A 100 -21.89 -2.98 0.85
CA CYS A 100 -20.73 -3.19 -0.01
C CYS A 100 -20.38 -4.67 -0.15
N ILE A 101 -19.58 -5.01 -1.16
CA ILE A 101 -18.86 -6.28 -1.19
C ILE A 101 -17.52 -6.05 -0.51
N GLY A 102 -17.26 -6.80 0.56
CA GLY A 102 -16.10 -6.61 1.44
C GLY A 102 -14.77 -6.74 0.70
N PRO A 103 -13.95 -5.67 0.66
CA PRO A 103 -12.55 -5.76 0.20
C PRO A 103 -11.63 -6.31 1.30
N THR A 104 -12.11 -6.33 2.54
CA THR A 104 -11.51 -6.81 3.80
C THR A 104 -12.63 -6.87 4.86
N HIS A 105 -12.34 -7.30 6.09
CA HIS A 105 -13.35 -7.62 7.11
C HIS A 105 -13.03 -7.10 8.53
N GLU A 106 -12.20 -6.06 8.70
CA GLU A 106 -11.90 -5.50 10.04
C GLU A 106 -13.18 -5.09 10.79
N GLU A 107 -14.14 -4.45 10.12
CA GLU A 107 -15.39 -4.01 10.74
C GLU A 107 -16.29 -5.19 11.12
N VAL A 108 -16.39 -6.18 10.24
CA VAL A 108 -17.27 -7.35 10.43
C VAL A 108 -16.78 -8.24 11.56
N ILE A 109 -15.48 -8.52 11.60
CA ILE A 109 -14.90 -9.35 12.66
C ILE A 109 -14.90 -8.61 14.01
N THR A 110 -14.71 -7.29 14.00
CA THR A 110 -14.84 -6.46 15.21
C THR A 110 -16.28 -6.47 15.73
N ASP A 111 -17.28 -6.39 14.85
CA ASP A 111 -18.69 -6.52 15.24
C ASP A 111 -19.01 -7.91 15.82
N LEU A 112 -18.48 -8.97 15.24
CA LEU A 112 -18.62 -10.32 15.79
C LEU A 112 -18.02 -10.39 17.21
N VAL A 113 -16.78 -9.95 17.37
CA VAL A 113 -16.06 -10.06 18.63
C VAL A 113 -16.66 -9.17 19.72
N ARG A 114 -17.07 -7.93 19.43
CA ARG A 114 -17.73 -7.07 20.44
C ARG A 114 -19.05 -7.67 20.94
N ASN A 115 -19.73 -8.47 20.11
CA ASN A 115 -20.98 -9.13 20.47
C ASN A 115 -20.76 -10.42 21.28
N GLU A 116 -19.69 -11.17 21.03
CA GLU A 116 -19.44 -12.49 21.65
C GLU A 116 -18.45 -12.47 22.82
N ILE A 117 -17.48 -11.56 22.82
CA ILE A 117 -16.47 -11.45 23.89
C ILE A 117 -16.91 -10.40 24.90
N LYS A 118 -17.20 -10.83 26.13
CA LYS A 118 -17.68 -9.97 27.22
C LYS A 118 -16.70 -9.85 28.38
N THR A 119 -15.66 -10.68 28.42
CA THR A 119 -14.64 -10.64 29.49
C THR A 119 -13.24 -10.89 28.95
N TYR A 120 -12.25 -10.24 29.55
CA TYR A 120 -10.83 -10.41 29.22
C TYR A 120 -10.36 -11.88 29.31
N ARG A 121 -11.04 -12.71 30.12
CA ARG A 121 -10.71 -14.16 30.24
C ARG A 121 -10.96 -14.94 28.95
N GLN A 122 -11.73 -14.40 28.02
CA GLN A 122 -11.95 -14.99 26.70
C GLN A 122 -10.86 -14.58 25.70
N LEU A 123 -9.95 -13.67 26.06
CA LEU A 123 -8.82 -13.25 25.23
C LEU A 123 -7.54 -14.02 25.64
N PRO A 124 -6.59 -14.20 24.71
CA PRO A 124 -6.61 -13.74 23.32
C PRO A 124 -7.48 -14.63 22.40
N ARG A 125 -7.86 -14.08 21.24
CA ARG A 125 -8.50 -14.82 20.14
C ARG A 125 -7.82 -14.47 18.83
N ASN A 126 -7.58 -15.48 17.99
CA ASN A 126 -7.07 -15.30 16.64
C ASN A 126 -8.03 -16.00 15.68
N LEU A 127 -8.73 -15.22 14.87
CA LEU A 127 -9.78 -15.69 13.96
C LEU A 127 -9.35 -15.39 12.53
N TYR A 128 -9.47 -16.35 11.63
CA TYR A 128 -9.13 -16.15 10.22
C TYR A 128 -10.20 -16.70 9.29
N GLN A 129 -10.19 -16.30 8.03
CA GLN A 129 -11.02 -16.90 6.99
C GLN A 129 -10.23 -17.01 5.70
N ILE A 130 -10.65 -17.90 4.81
CA ILE A 130 -10.23 -17.94 3.41
C ILE A 130 -11.48 -17.66 2.58
N GLN A 131 -11.58 -16.46 2.02
CA GLN A 131 -12.83 -15.97 1.45
C GLN A 131 -12.59 -14.95 0.32
N THR A 132 -13.49 -14.94 -0.65
CA THR A 132 -13.46 -14.06 -1.83
C THR A 132 -13.76 -12.60 -1.49
N LYS A 133 -12.80 -11.72 -1.81
CA LYS A 133 -12.86 -10.27 -1.66
C LYS A 133 -13.15 -9.59 -2.99
N PHE A 134 -13.61 -8.35 -2.90
CA PHE A 134 -13.78 -7.49 -4.06
C PHE A 134 -13.16 -6.11 -3.86
N ARG A 135 -12.31 -5.67 -4.79
CA ARG A 135 -11.78 -4.29 -4.88
C ARG A 135 -12.01 -3.79 -6.30
N ASP A 136 -12.70 -2.66 -6.48
CA ASP A 136 -12.95 -2.09 -7.82
C ASP A 136 -11.71 -1.37 -8.36
N GLU A 137 -10.64 -2.15 -8.56
CA GLU A 137 -9.34 -1.72 -9.05
C GLU A 137 -9.47 -0.97 -10.38
N ILE A 138 -8.89 0.23 -10.45
CA ILE A 138 -9.00 1.13 -11.61
C ILE A 138 -8.34 0.52 -12.85
N ARG A 139 -7.25 -0.23 -12.66
CA ARG A 139 -6.50 -0.88 -13.74
C ARG A 139 -6.14 -2.32 -13.38
N PRO A 140 -7.09 -3.27 -13.47
CA PRO A 140 -6.80 -4.67 -13.25
C PRO A 140 -5.84 -5.18 -14.32
N ARG A 141 -4.72 -5.76 -13.90
CA ARG A 141 -3.64 -6.19 -14.79
C ARG A 141 -2.99 -7.46 -14.26
N PHE A 142 -2.17 -8.09 -15.09
CA PHE A 142 -1.36 -9.24 -14.68
C PHE A 142 -2.13 -10.48 -14.19
N GLY A 143 -3.35 -10.68 -14.68
CA GLY A 143 -4.11 -11.90 -14.37
C GLY A 143 -4.63 -11.89 -12.94
N VAL A 144 -4.33 -12.96 -12.21
CA VAL A 144 -4.72 -13.14 -10.81
C VAL A 144 -3.85 -12.36 -9.82
N MET A 145 -2.78 -11.69 -10.27
CA MET A 145 -1.94 -10.89 -9.38
C MET A 145 -2.62 -9.57 -8.98
N ARG A 146 -3.37 -8.95 -9.88
CA ARG A 146 -4.10 -7.70 -9.63
C ARG A 146 -5.45 -7.70 -10.33
N CYS A 147 -6.42 -8.33 -9.68
CA CYS A 147 -7.79 -8.47 -10.16
C CYS A 147 -8.79 -7.82 -9.20
N ARG A 148 -10.04 -7.68 -9.64
CA ARG A 148 -11.10 -7.05 -8.85
C ARG A 148 -11.75 -8.03 -7.88
N GLU A 149 -11.90 -9.28 -8.30
CA GLU A 149 -12.38 -10.38 -7.46
C GLU A 149 -11.24 -11.37 -7.23
N PHE A 150 -10.93 -11.66 -5.97
CA PHE A 150 -9.80 -12.53 -5.60
C PHE A 150 -10.04 -13.21 -4.25
N ASP A 151 -9.41 -14.36 -4.05
CA ASP A 151 -9.43 -15.05 -2.77
C ASP A 151 -8.34 -14.49 -1.86
N MET A 152 -8.70 -14.26 -0.60
CA MET A 152 -7.76 -13.78 0.42
C MET A 152 -7.93 -14.62 1.67
N LYS A 153 -6.79 -14.98 2.26
CA LYS A 153 -6.76 -15.33 3.67
C LYS A 153 -6.54 -14.08 4.49
N ASP A 154 -7.48 -13.72 5.33
CA ASP A 154 -7.40 -12.61 6.27
C ASP A 154 -7.58 -13.13 7.70
N ALA A 155 -6.77 -12.62 8.63
CA ALA A 155 -6.71 -13.06 10.02
C ALA A 155 -6.67 -11.86 10.96
N TYR A 156 -7.35 -11.97 12.09
CA TYR A 156 -7.55 -10.89 13.05
C TYR A 156 -7.36 -11.44 14.46
N SER A 157 -6.37 -10.89 15.17
CA SER A 157 -6.16 -11.19 16.58
C SER A 157 -6.77 -10.11 17.47
N PHE A 158 -7.30 -10.54 18.61
CA PHE A 158 -7.85 -9.69 19.66
C PHE A 158 -7.13 -10.05 20.94
N ASP A 159 -6.41 -9.08 21.49
CA ASP A 159 -5.49 -9.24 22.60
C ASP A 159 -5.83 -8.25 23.72
N ILE A 160 -5.39 -8.53 24.95
CA ILE A 160 -5.73 -7.71 26.14
C ILE A 160 -4.94 -6.40 26.12
N ASP A 161 -3.68 -6.47 25.70
CA ASP A 161 -2.70 -5.40 25.71
C ASP A 161 -1.74 -5.53 24.52
N SER A 162 -0.84 -4.56 24.39
CA SER A 162 0.14 -4.50 23.30
C SER A 162 1.12 -5.67 23.33
N GLU A 163 1.52 -6.16 24.50
CA GLU A 163 2.44 -7.30 24.61
C GLU A 163 1.79 -8.59 24.07
N GLY A 164 0.50 -8.80 24.38
CA GLY A 164 -0.29 -9.88 23.77
C GLY A 164 -0.40 -9.75 22.25
N ALA A 165 -0.61 -8.52 21.76
CA ALA A 165 -0.65 -8.24 20.32
C ALA A 165 0.68 -8.56 19.64
N ASP A 166 1.83 -8.24 20.26
CA ASP A 166 3.16 -8.55 19.74
C ASP A 166 3.40 -10.07 19.65
N ILE A 167 2.92 -10.84 20.63
CA ILE A 167 2.97 -12.31 20.61
C ILE A 167 2.11 -12.86 19.47
N SER A 168 0.89 -12.35 19.31
CA SER A 168 -0.02 -12.73 18.23
C SER A 168 0.57 -12.39 16.85
N TYR A 169 1.22 -11.23 16.74
CA TYR A 169 1.94 -10.79 15.55
C TYR A 169 3.08 -11.74 15.18
N GLN A 170 3.96 -12.07 16.15
CA GLN A 170 5.08 -12.98 15.90
C GLN A 170 4.60 -14.38 15.47
N LYS A 171 3.51 -14.89 16.05
CA LYS A 171 2.91 -16.15 15.61
C LYS A 171 2.48 -16.11 14.15
N MET A 172 1.91 -14.99 13.68
CA MET A 172 1.54 -14.80 12.28
C MET A 172 2.76 -14.66 11.38
N TYR A 173 3.78 -13.91 11.80
CA TYR A 173 5.06 -13.83 11.08
C TYR A 173 5.66 -15.22 10.84
N ASP A 174 5.73 -16.04 11.88
CA ASP A 174 6.28 -17.39 11.79
C ASP A 174 5.38 -18.32 10.94
N ALA A 175 4.06 -18.19 11.06
CA ALA A 175 3.11 -18.96 10.26
C ALA A 175 3.23 -18.64 8.77
N TYR A 176 3.29 -17.37 8.40
CA TYR A 176 3.46 -16.94 7.02
C TYR A 176 4.81 -17.39 6.48
N SER A 177 5.88 -17.27 7.26
CA SER A 177 7.20 -17.78 6.90
C SER A 177 7.18 -19.28 6.58
N ARG A 178 6.46 -20.09 7.37
CA ARG A 178 6.26 -21.52 7.10
C ARG A 178 5.40 -21.75 5.85
N ILE A 179 4.29 -21.03 5.68
CA ILE A 179 3.42 -21.12 4.51
C ILE A 179 4.23 -20.91 3.22
N PHE A 180 4.92 -19.78 3.10
CA PHE A 180 5.69 -19.47 1.88
C PHE A 180 6.84 -20.45 1.65
N SER A 181 7.50 -20.92 2.72
CA SER A 181 8.53 -21.96 2.63
C SER A 181 7.97 -23.30 2.13
N ARG A 182 6.79 -23.72 2.63
CA ARG A 182 6.10 -24.95 2.20
C ARG A 182 5.57 -24.87 0.76
N LEU A 183 5.21 -23.66 0.31
CA LEU A 183 4.87 -23.38 -1.09
C LEU A 183 6.10 -23.40 -2.01
N GLY A 184 7.32 -23.47 -1.47
CA GLY A 184 8.57 -23.50 -2.23
C GLY A 184 8.92 -22.14 -2.86
N LEU A 185 8.43 -21.05 -2.30
CA LEU A 185 8.61 -19.70 -2.83
C LEU A 185 9.91 -19.08 -2.30
N LYS A 186 10.56 -18.27 -3.14
CA LYS A 186 11.67 -17.41 -2.71
C LYS A 186 11.09 -16.07 -2.26
N PHE A 187 11.01 -15.87 -0.95
CA PHE A 187 10.37 -14.70 -0.37
C PHE A 187 11.24 -14.01 0.68
N ARG A 188 10.89 -12.78 1.00
CA ARG A 188 11.41 -12.01 2.14
C ARG A 188 10.27 -11.34 2.86
N ALA A 189 10.31 -11.33 4.19
CA ALA A 189 9.50 -10.41 4.97
C ALA A 189 10.24 -9.07 5.01
N VAL A 190 9.55 -7.98 4.67
CA VAL A 190 10.11 -6.63 4.62
C VAL A 190 9.26 -5.69 5.46
N GLU A 191 9.89 -4.72 6.11
CA GLU A 191 9.15 -3.65 6.80
C GLU A 191 8.36 -2.81 5.78
N ALA A 192 7.11 -2.53 6.11
CA ALA A 192 6.18 -1.85 5.21
C ALA A 192 5.45 -0.69 5.90
N ASP A 193 4.78 0.13 5.11
CA ASP A 193 3.86 1.11 5.63
C ASP A 193 2.59 0.43 6.18
N THR A 194 1.98 1.03 7.20
CA THR A 194 0.71 0.52 7.77
C THR A 194 -0.50 0.94 6.93
N GLY A 195 -0.32 1.91 6.04
CA GLY A 195 -1.32 2.38 5.09
C GLY A 195 -2.64 2.79 5.76
N ASN A 196 -3.73 2.60 5.01
CA ASN A 196 -5.09 2.91 5.46
C ASN A 196 -5.69 1.87 6.43
N ILE A 197 -4.96 0.79 6.73
CA ILE A 197 -5.36 -0.19 7.76
C ILE A 197 -5.00 0.35 9.15
N GLY A 198 -3.96 1.19 9.25
CA GLY A 198 -3.45 1.73 10.50
C GLY A 198 -2.58 0.71 11.26
N GLY A 199 -2.01 1.13 12.39
CA GLY A 199 -1.13 0.31 13.23
C GLY A 199 0.25 0.92 13.45
N SER A 200 1.12 0.22 14.18
CA SER A 200 2.49 0.64 14.50
C SER A 200 3.57 -0.17 13.79
N PHE A 201 3.28 -1.44 13.46
CA PHE A 201 4.21 -2.36 12.80
C PHE A 201 3.53 -3.07 11.63
N SER A 202 4.20 -3.11 10.48
CA SER A 202 3.71 -3.78 9.27
C SER A 202 4.87 -4.52 8.61
N HIS A 203 4.64 -5.78 8.24
CA HIS A 203 5.57 -6.58 7.46
C HIS A 203 4.85 -7.13 6.23
N GLU A 204 5.46 -6.94 5.07
CA GLU A 204 5.01 -7.51 3.82
C GLU A 204 5.85 -8.73 3.45
N PHE A 205 5.19 -9.83 3.08
CA PHE A 205 5.85 -11.03 2.59
C PHE A 205 5.91 -11.00 1.07
N MET A 206 7.09 -10.69 0.54
CA MET A 206 7.31 -10.39 -0.86
C MET A 206 8.03 -11.53 -1.56
N VAL A 207 7.42 -12.08 -2.63
CA VAL A 207 8.06 -13.06 -3.51
C VAL A 207 8.97 -12.33 -4.50
N ILE A 208 10.23 -12.72 -4.56
CA ILE A 208 11.23 -12.05 -5.40
C ILE A 208 10.99 -12.42 -6.87
N ALA A 209 10.59 -11.43 -7.68
CA ALA A 209 10.39 -11.58 -9.11
C ALA A 209 10.61 -10.25 -9.85
N ASP A 210 11.16 -10.31 -11.06
CA ASP A 210 11.40 -9.12 -11.91
C ASP A 210 10.11 -8.42 -12.34
N THR A 211 8.96 -9.08 -12.19
CA THR A 211 7.63 -8.55 -12.53
C THR A 211 6.85 -8.05 -11.30
N GLY A 212 7.51 -7.90 -10.15
CA GLY A 212 6.88 -7.32 -8.96
C GLY A 212 6.50 -5.86 -9.17
N GLU A 213 5.39 -5.41 -8.55
CA GLU A 213 4.99 -4.00 -8.58
C GLU A 213 5.72 -3.17 -7.52
N ASP A 214 6.16 -3.82 -6.43
CA ASP A 214 6.86 -3.20 -5.32
C ASP A 214 8.38 -3.21 -5.50
N MET A 215 9.01 -2.12 -5.06
CA MET A 215 10.47 -2.02 -4.99
C MET A 215 10.94 -2.33 -3.58
N LEU A 216 11.84 -3.31 -3.46
CA LEU A 216 12.42 -3.74 -2.19
C LEU A 216 13.82 -3.20 -2.05
N ILE A 217 14.11 -2.61 -0.89
CA ILE A 217 15.46 -2.27 -0.47
C ILE A 217 15.90 -3.32 0.53
N PHE A 218 17.04 -3.97 0.30
CA PHE A 218 17.63 -4.93 1.21
C PHE A 218 19.11 -4.63 1.44
N CYS A 219 19.55 -4.80 2.68
CA CYS A 219 20.95 -4.71 3.01
C CYS A 219 21.67 -5.98 2.53
N THR A 220 22.83 -5.79 1.90
CA THR A 220 23.67 -6.93 1.47
C THR A 220 24.51 -7.51 2.60
N LYS A 221 24.48 -6.89 3.79
CA LYS A 221 25.33 -7.24 4.95
C LYS A 221 24.55 -7.63 6.21
N CYS A 222 23.25 -7.35 6.30
CA CYS A 222 22.39 -7.72 7.42
C CYS A 222 20.97 -8.04 6.93
N ASP A 223 20.09 -8.43 7.84
CA ASP A 223 18.72 -8.85 7.51
C ASP A 223 17.74 -7.69 7.26
N TYR A 224 18.20 -6.44 7.25
CA TYR A 224 17.35 -5.29 6.96
C TYR A 224 16.76 -5.38 5.56
N ALA A 225 15.43 -5.37 5.48
CA ALA A 225 14.69 -5.26 4.24
C ALA A 225 13.41 -4.45 4.46
N ALA A 226 13.13 -3.51 3.57
CA ALA A 226 11.96 -2.65 3.64
C ALA A 226 11.40 -2.39 2.24
N ASN A 227 10.10 -2.14 2.15
CA ASN A 227 9.49 -1.52 0.98
C ASN A 227 10.11 -0.12 0.79
N LEU A 228 10.31 0.33 -0.45
CA LEU A 228 10.82 1.68 -0.77
C LEU A 228 10.05 2.79 -0.05
N GLU A 229 8.74 2.59 0.14
CA GLU A 229 7.87 3.53 0.87
C GLU A 229 8.31 3.69 2.33
N LYS A 230 8.81 2.64 2.97
CA LYS A 230 9.24 2.62 4.38
C LYS A 230 10.74 2.78 4.59
N ALA A 231 11.56 2.36 3.63
CA ALA A 231 13.01 2.25 3.77
C ALA A 231 13.66 3.54 4.26
N GLU A 232 14.39 3.49 5.38
CA GLU A 232 14.96 4.69 5.98
C GLU A 232 16.20 5.19 5.22
N VAL A 233 16.35 6.51 5.16
CA VAL A 233 17.58 7.15 4.68
C VAL A 233 18.38 7.57 5.91
N ALA A 234 19.60 7.08 6.01
CA ALA A 234 20.50 7.44 7.10
C ALA A 234 20.70 8.96 7.12
N LYS A 235 20.55 9.57 8.30
CA LYS A 235 20.75 11.00 8.47
C LYS A 235 22.17 11.38 8.07
N PRO A 236 22.36 12.36 7.17
CA PRO A 236 23.69 12.75 6.73
C PRO A 236 24.50 13.33 7.89
N GLU A 237 25.81 13.13 7.85
CA GLU A 237 26.72 13.75 8.79
C GLU A 237 26.61 15.28 8.69
N LYS A 238 26.47 15.95 9.83
CA LYS A 238 26.46 17.41 9.89
C LYS A 238 27.82 17.94 9.44
N LYS A 239 27.87 18.51 8.24
CA LYS A 239 29.04 19.29 7.80
C LYS A 239 28.94 20.70 8.34
N ALA A 240 30.04 21.22 8.87
CA ALA A 240 30.14 22.64 9.18
C ALA A 240 30.00 23.42 7.86
N VAL A 241 28.97 24.26 7.77
CA VAL A 241 28.78 25.17 6.64
C VAL A 241 29.50 26.45 6.99
N ASP A 242 30.46 26.86 6.17
CA ASP A 242 31.13 28.14 6.31
C ASP A 242 30.22 29.26 5.75
N PRO A 243 29.66 30.14 6.60
CA PRO A 243 28.78 31.20 6.13
C PRO A 243 29.48 32.20 5.20
N SER A 244 30.81 32.29 5.25
CA SER A 244 31.58 33.17 4.35
C SER A 244 31.61 32.68 2.90
N ALA A 245 31.25 31.41 2.66
CA ALA A 245 31.11 30.83 1.34
C ALA A 245 29.74 31.12 0.68
N PHE A 246 28.81 31.78 1.38
CA PHE A 246 27.51 32.14 0.82
C PHE A 246 27.63 33.33 -0.15
N LEU A 247 27.12 33.12 -1.36
CA LEU A 247 26.95 34.20 -2.33
C LEU A 247 25.75 35.07 -1.92
N PRO A 248 25.75 36.38 -2.27
CA PRO A 248 24.58 37.22 -2.09
C PRO A 248 23.40 36.68 -2.89
N LEU A 249 22.20 36.80 -2.33
CA LEU A 249 20.97 36.40 -3.00
C LEU A 249 20.72 37.31 -4.22
N GLU A 250 20.56 36.69 -5.39
CA GLU A 250 20.28 37.39 -6.66
C GLU A 250 19.03 36.80 -7.32
N MET A 251 18.16 37.67 -7.85
CA MET A 251 17.03 37.24 -8.68
C MET A 251 17.48 37.09 -10.13
N VAL A 252 17.33 35.89 -10.69
CA VAL A 252 17.65 35.59 -12.08
C VAL A 252 16.35 35.45 -12.87
N HIS A 253 16.25 36.14 -14.01
CA HIS A 253 15.09 36.03 -14.90
C HIS A 253 15.14 34.73 -15.71
N THR A 254 14.26 33.77 -15.41
CA THR A 254 14.23 32.41 -15.98
C THR A 254 12.95 32.14 -16.83
N PRO A 255 12.75 32.84 -17.95
CA PRO A 255 11.50 32.76 -18.70
C PRO A 255 11.28 31.36 -19.29
N ASN A 256 10.10 30.78 -19.05
CA ASN A 256 9.69 29.44 -19.51
C ASN A 256 10.57 28.28 -19.03
N VAL A 257 11.36 28.46 -17.97
CA VAL A 257 12.18 27.41 -17.34
C VAL A 257 11.46 26.95 -16.07
N ARG A 258 10.94 25.71 -16.06
CA ARG A 258 10.03 25.20 -15.02
C ARG A 258 10.49 23.90 -14.38
N THR A 259 11.19 23.03 -15.12
CA THR A 259 11.66 21.74 -14.57
C THR A 259 13.06 21.87 -13.98
N ILE A 260 13.45 20.93 -13.12
CA ILE A 260 14.79 20.90 -12.54
C ILE A 260 15.86 20.73 -13.62
N GLU A 261 15.60 19.93 -14.64
CA GLU A 261 16.51 19.75 -15.77
C GLU A 261 16.70 21.06 -16.54
N GLU A 262 15.62 21.83 -16.74
CA GLU A 262 15.67 23.12 -17.41
C GLU A 262 16.42 24.16 -16.56
N VAL A 263 16.13 24.25 -15.26
CA VAL A 263 16.80 25.16 -14.32
C VAL A 263 18.28 24.83 -14.21
N SER A 264 18.62 23.54 -14.07
CA SER A 264 20.00 23.04 -14.03
C SER A 264 20.77 23.43 -15.29
N ARG A 265 20.18 23.23 -16.47
CA ARG A 265 20.79 23.60 -17.75
C ARG A 265 20.94 25.12 -17.90
N PHE A 266 19.93 25.88 -17.50
CA PHE A 266 19.92 27.33 -17.63
C PHE A 266 20.96 28.00 -16.73
N LEU A 267 20.99 27.63 -15.45
CA LEU A 267 21.91 28.17 -14.46
C LEU A 267 23.29 27.51 -14.49
N LYS A 268 23.48 26.44 -15.28
CA LYS A 268 24.71 25.64 -15.36
C LYS A 268 25.15 25.09 -14.00
N VAL A 269 24.17 24.71 -13.18
CA VAL A 269 24.38 24.06 -11.88
C VAL A 269 23.88 22.63 -11.96
N LYS A 270 24.43 21.75 -11.13
CA LYS A 270 23.92 20.38 -11.06
C LYS A 270 22.60 20.32 -10.25
N PRO A 271 21.71 19.35 -10.49
CA PRO A 271 20.45 19.20 -9.75
C PRO A 271 20.61 19.16 -8.23
N GLU A 272 21.73 18.66 -7.70
CA GLU A 272 22.01 18.59 -6.26
C GLU A 272 22.17 19.98 -5.61
N ARG A 273 22.31 21.04 -6.43
CA ARG A 273 22.39 22.44 -5.97
C ARG A 273 21.06 23.19 -6.06
N ILE A 274 20.00 22.51 -6.49
CA ILE A 274 18.67 23.08 -6.64
C ILE A 274 17.77 22.50 -5.55
N VAL A 275 16.92 23.34 -4.95
CA VAL A 275 15.90 22.89 -3.99
C VAL A 275 14.54 22.89 -4.67
N LYS A 276 13.92 21.71 -4.77
CA LYS A 276 12.51 21.55 -5.17
C LYS A 276 11.63 22.01 -4.02
N THR A 277 10.69 22.91 -4.31
CA THR A 277 9.63 23.30 -3.38
C THR A 277 8.31 22.74 -3.89
N LEU A 278 7.74 21.80 -3.15
CA LEU A 278 6.46 21.16 -3.47
C LEU A 278 5.44 21.55 -2.40
N ILE A 279 4.22 21.89 -2.84
CA ILE A 279 3.14 22.24 -1.92
C ILE A 279 2.15 21.07 -1.89
N PHE A 280 1.90 20.56 -0.70
CA PHE A 280 0.91 19.54 -0.42
C PHE A 280 -0.22 20.11 0.42
N GLN A 281 -1.37 19.46 0.39
CA GLN A 281 -2.46 19.67 1.33
C GLN A 281 -2.56 18.45 2.24
N ALA A 282 -2.28 18.67 3.53
CA ALA A 282 -2.45 17.68 4.59
C ALA A 282 -3.74 17.99 5.34
N ASP A 283 -4.75 17.13 5.23
CA ASP A 283 -6.11 17.33 5.78
C ASP A 283 -6.69 18.72 5.44
N GLY A 284 -6.46 19.15 4.20
CA GLY A 284 -6.90 20.45 3.67
C GLY A 284 -6.00 21.64 4.00
N LYS A 285 -4.98 21.49 4.86
CA LYS A 285 -4.03 22.56 5.20
C LYS A 285 -2.80 22.52 4.29
N PRO A 286 -2.38 23.66 3.70
CA PRO A 286 -1.19 23.69 2.86
C PRO A 286 0.09 23.53 3.69
N VAL A 287 1.01 22.71 3.19
CA VAL A 287 2.38 22.53 3.72
C VAL A 287 3.37 22.60 2.57
N ALA A 288 4.55 23.18 2.81
CA ALA A 288 5.63 23.25 1.85
C ALA A 288 6.72 22.24 2.19
N VAL A 289 7.14 21.47 1.19
CA VAL A 289 8.16 20.44 1.33
C VAL A 289 9.34 20.78 0.43
N LEU A 290 10.51 20.89 1.05
CA LEU A 290 11.78 21.17 0.41
C LEU A 290 12.58 19.88 0.27
N ILE A 291 13.01 19.57 -0.94
CA ILE A 291 13.85 18.41 -1.22
C ILE A 291 14.90 18.76 -2.27
N ARG A 292 16.03 18.05 -2.31
CA ARG A 292 17.05 18.27 -3.33
C ARG A 292 16.53 17.98 -4.74
N GLY A 293 17.05 18.69 -5.75
CA GLY A 293 16.52 18.69 -7.11
C GLY A 293 16.51 17.32 -7.81
N ASP A 294 17.44 16.45 -7.45
CA ASP A 294 17.60 15.08 -7.94
C ASP A 294 16.81 14.01 -7.15
N GLU A 295 16.11 14.40 -6.09
CA GLU A 295 15.40 13.46 -5.21
C GLU A 295 13.88 13.69 -5.25
N GLU A 296 13.08 12.65 -5.08
CA GLU A 296 11.61 12.74 -5.10
C GLU A 296 11.01 12.62 -3.70
N VAL A 297 9.92 13.36 -3.44
CA VAL A 297 9.22 13.27 -2.15
C VAL A 297 8.53 11.92 -2.06
N ASN A 298 8.84 11.19 -1.00
CA ASN A 298 8.10 10.00 -0.63
C ASN A 298 6.84 10.42 0.15
N GLU A 299 5.68 10.36 -0.52
CA GLU A 299 4.40 10.79 0.04
C GLU A 299 3.97 9.95 1.25
N ALA A 300 4.28 8.65 1.28
CA ALA A 300 3.98 7.78 2.42
C ALA A 300 4.73 8.23 3.68
N LYS A 301 6.02 8.52 3.56
CA LYS A 301 6.83 9.08 4.67
C LYS A 301 6.32 10.45 5.11
N LEU A 302 5.97 11.31 4.16
CA LEU A 302 5.45 12.64 4.47
C LEU A 302 4.12 12.56 5.22
N ARG A 303 3.20 11.71 4.76
CA ARG A 303 1.91 11.47 5.43
C ARG A 303 2.11 10.93 6.85
N SER A 304 2.99 9.93 7.01
CA SER A 304 3.31 9.34 8.31
C SER A 304 3.93 10.37 9.26
N PHE A 305 4.85 11.21 8.76
CA PHE A 305 5.49 12.27 9.52
C PHE A 305 4.52 13.36 9.97
N LEU A 306 3.65 13.81 9.06
CA LEU A 306 2.63 14.83 9.34
C LEU A 306 1.45 14.30 10.15
N LYS A 307 1.28 12.97 10.22
CA LYS A 307 0.16 12.28 10.87
C LYS A 307 -1.20 12.74 10.32
N CYS A 308 -1.29 12.87 9.00
CA CYS A 308 -2.53 13.24 8.31
C CYS A 308 -3.24 12.04 7.70
N ASP A 309 -4.57 12.15 7.60
CA ASP A 309 -5.40 11.12 6.98
C ASP A 309 -5.40 11.25 5.45
N MET A 310 -5.46 12.48 4.95
CA MET A 310 -5.38 12.81 3.52
C MET A 310 -4.16 13.68 3.23
N LEU A 311 -3.40 13.27 2.22
CA LEU A 311 -2.29 14.02 1.67
C LEU A 311 -2.44 14.06 0.16
N GLU A 312 -2.54 15.25 -0.41
CA GLU A 312 -2.68 15.46 -1.86
C GLU A 312 -1.74 16.58 -2.32
N MET A 313 -1.28 16.52 -3.57
CA MET A 313 -0.61 17.68 -4.16
C MET A 313 -1.57 18.85 -4.26
N ALA A 314 -1.11 20.05 -3.87
CA ALA A 314 -1.91 21.25 -3.95
C ALA A 314 -2.23 21.62 -5.42
N THR A 315 -3.40 22.21 -5.62
CA THR A 315 -3.80 22.78 -6.92
C THR A 315 -2.97 24.04 -7.23
N ASP A 316 -2.88 24.40 -8.52
CA ASP A 316 -2.09 25.56 -8.97
C ASP A 316 -2.52 26.87 -8.28
N ASP A 317 -3.81 27.03 -7.96
CA ASP A 317 -4.34 28.20 -7.23
C ASP A 317 -3.78 28.28 -5.81
N ILE A 318 -3.71 27.16 -5.10
CA ILE A 318 -3.17 27.07 -3.75
C ILE A 318 -1.66 27.29 -3.77
N VAL A 319 -0.95 26.74 -4.77
CA VAL A 319 0.48 27.02 -4.96
C VAL A 319 0.71 28.52 -5.11
N LEU A 320 -0.09 29.20 -5.92
CA LEU A 320 0.02 30.64 -6.13
C LEU A 320 -0.29 31.44 -4.85
N GLU A 321 -1.32 31.06 -4.10
CA GLU A 321 -1.70 31.71 -2.85
C GLU A 321 -0.60 31.60 -1.78
N VAL A 322 -0.05 30.39 -1.63
CA VAL A 322 0.91 30.05 -0.58
C VAL A 322 2.31 30.57 -0.87
N THR A 323 2.74 30.48 -2.14
CA THR A 323 4.12 30.82 -2.54
C THR A 323 4.23 32.19 -3.19
N GLY A 324 3.11 32.80 -3.60
CA GLY A 324 3.10 34.02 -4.41
C GLY A 324 3.57 33.82 -5.85
N SER A 325 3.84 32.58 -6.27
CA SER A 325 4.38 32.25 -7.60
C SER A 325 3.64 31.07 -8.23
N PRO A 326 3.53 31.02 -9.57
CA PRO A 326 2.94 29.88 -10.25
C PRO A 326 3.82 28.63 -10.13
N LYS A 327 3.21 27.46 -10.34
CA LYS A 327 3.91 26.17 -10.38
C LYS A 327 5.09 26.21 -11.38
N GLY A 328 6.23 25.67 -10.96
CA GLY A 328 7.50 25.73 -11.69
C GLY A 328 8.37 26.93 -11.33
N PHE A 329 7.83 27.92 -10.60
CA PHE A 329 8.58 29.07 -10.06
C PHE A 329 8.44 29.22 -8.54
N ALA A 330 7.71 28.30 -7.90
CA ALA A 330 7.59 28.23 -6.45
C ALA A 330 8.96 27.94 -5.80
N GLY A 331 9.28 28.69 -4.75
CA GLY A 331 10.49 28.52 -3.96
C GLY A 331 10.21 28.70 -2.47
N ALA A 332 11.20 28.40 -1.62
CA ALA A 332 11.07 28.44 -0.17
C ALA A 332 10.95 29.85 0.44
N ILE A 333 11.34 30.89 -0.31
CA ILE A 333 11.40 32.27 0.19
C ILE A 333 10.00 32.87 0.17
N GLY A 334 9.52 33.35 1.33
CA GLY A 334 8.22 34.04 1.44
C GLY A 334 6.99 33.14 1.46
N VAL A 335 7.18 31.83 1.62
CA VAL A 335 6.10 30.83 1.73
C VAL A 335 5.25 31.08 2.97
N LYS A 336 3.92 31.08 2.80
CA LYS A 336 2.93 31.31 3.86
C LYS A 336 2.30 30.00 4.37
N ALA A 337 3.13 29.00 4.60
CA ALA A 337 2.74 27.70 5.11
C ALA A 337 3.86 27.11 5.97
N ASP A 338 3.57 26.06 6.73
CA ASP A 338 4.59 25.32 7.45
C ASP A 338 5.57 24.70 6.44
N ILE A 339 6.87 24.87 6.69
CA ILE A 339 7.94 24.41 5.81
C ILE A 339 8.65 23.23 6.46
N TYR A 340 8.73 22.14 5.72
CA TYR A 340 9.47 20.94 6.07
C TYR A 340 10.56 20.72 5.03
N SER A 341 11.76 20.36 5.47
CA SER A 341 12.87 20.02 4.58
C SER A 341 13.31 18.59 4.81
N ASP A 342 13.55 17.88 3.71
CA ASP A 342 14.24 16.61 3.75
C ASP A 342 15.68 16.78 4.27
N TYR A 343 16.34 15.68 4.62
CA TYR A 343 17.74 15.70 5.04
C TYR A 343 18.74 16.01 3.90
N SER A 344 18.33 15.81 2.64
CA SER A 344 19.17 15.83 1.42
C SER A 344 19.83 17.17 1.05
#